data_AF-A0A1I4EQ59-F1
#
_entry.id   AF-A0A1I4EQ59-F1
#
_cell.length_a   1.000
_cell.length_b   1.000
_cell.length_c   1.000
_cell.angle_alpha   90.00
_cell.angle_beta   90.00
_cell.angle_gamma   90.00
#
_symmetry.space_group_name_H-M   'P 1'
#
loop_
_entity.id
_entity.type
_entity.pdbx_description
1 polymer ?
#
loop_
_entity_poly.entity_id
_entity_poly.type
_entity_poly.pdbx_seq_one_letter_code
_entity_poly.pdbx_strand_id
1 'polypeptide(L)'
;MIDRAKSVPLRTQPRLQNCGSVAELRERGGSRCAKVDPAIVLFQNWQRTQRVALVLCRLQQRLERRVINAVGLGRQDRDDPRSQAQMVLQTARWDVIDEEVGYSVAREAEVAAVTAALKLQDQLLDTPAQSLVGIVAKLEIIARTDREIGDPTDFPWPHIESVLRDLKKFVGNPPNDRPDRSAVRADAARYWAIAADLVRLEKAVTELPVIVDFREELTLGWSEPFRLDRREQEN
;
A
#
# COMPACT_ATOMS: atom_id res chain seq x y z
N MET A 1 18.06 -34.69 57.89
CA MET A 1 17.13 -34.05 56.96
C MET A 1 17.36 -34.66 55.57
N ILE A 2 16.46 -35.56 55.15
CA ILE A 2 15.86 -35.73 53.80
C ILE A 2 16.81 -35.61 52.58
N ASP A 3 16.90 -36.50 51.60
CA ASP A 3 16.33 -37.83 51.35
C ASP A 3 17.14 -38.51 50.20
N ARG A 4 17.45 -39.78 50.41
CA ARG A 4 17.29 -40.93 49.50
C ARG A 4 17.25 -40.69 47.98
N ALA A 5 18.39 -40.91 47.32
CA ALA A 5 18.42 -41.34 45.92
C ALA A 5 18.05 -42.83 45.83
N LYS A 6 16.93 -43.14 45.16
CA LYS A 6 16.58 -44.49 44.71
C LYS A 6 16.34 -44.48 43.20
N SER A 7 17.14 -45.27 42.50
CA SER A 7 16.98 -45.64 41.10
C SER A 7 15.63 -46.31 40.84
N VAL A 8 14.97 -45.92 39.75
CA VAL A 8 13.77 -46.57 39.18
C VAL A 8 13.97 -46.71 37.67
N PRO A 9 13.55 -47.83 37.04
CA PRO A 9 14.16 -48.34 35.80
C PRO A 9 13.49 -47.87 34.50
N LEU A 10 14.22 -48.10 33.40
CA LEU A 10 13.79 -47.98 32.01
C LEU A 10 12.42 -48.65 31.78
N ARG A 11 11.44 -47.85 31.34
CA ARG A 11 10.14 -48.34 30.87
C ARG A 11 9.89 -47.91 29.43
N THR A 12 10.00 -48.92 28.57
CA THR A 12 9.34 -49.19 27.28
C THR A 12 8.46 -48.11 26.65
N GLN A 13 8.76 -47.82 25.37
CA GLN A 13 7.98 -47.04 24.41
C GLN A 13 6.52 -47.52 24.28
N PRO A 14 5.56 -46.62 24.02
CA PRO A 14 4.36 -46.95 23.28
C PRO A 14 4.59 -46.78 21.77
N ARG A 15 4.41 -47.88 21.03
CA ARG A 15 4.13 -47.87 19.58
C ARG A 15 2.90 -47.01 19.32
N LEU A 16 3.05 -45.96 18.52
CA LEU A 16 1.97 -45.46 17.68
C LEU A 16 2.29 -45.81 16.24
N GLN A 17 1.78 -46.99 15.86
CA GLN A 17 1.54 -47.36 14.48
C GLN A 17 0.43 -46.45 13.94
N ASN A 18 0.78 -45.51 13.07
CA ASN A 18 -0.08 -45.16 11.94
C ASN A 18 0.74 -44.41 10.87
N CYS A 19 1.58 -45.14 10.14
CA CYS A 19 2.04 -44.66 8.84
C CYS A 19 0.87 -44.86 7.86
N GLY A 20 0.03 -43.83 7.73
CA GLY A 20 -0.87 -43.73 6.59
C GLY A 20 -0.02 -43.82 5.33
N SER A 21 -0.31 -44.83 4.51
CA SER A 21 0.43 -45.10 3.28
C SER A 21 0.44 -43.85 2.40
N VAL A 22 1.61 -43.53 1.85
CA VAL A 22 1.79 -42.48 0.83
C VAL A 22 0.91 -42.74 -0.41
N ALA A 23 0.32 -43.93 -0.52
CA ALA A 23 -0.62 -44.32 -1.56
C ALA A 23 -2.06 -43.80 -1.38
N GLU A 24 -2.48 -43.39 -0.17
CA GLU A 24 -3.89 -43.03 0.10
C GLU A 24 -4.23 -41.54 -0.12
N LEU A 25 -3.26 -40.71 -0.48
CA LEU A 25 -3.47 -39.31 -0.88
C LEU A 25 -3.71 -39.13 -2.39
N ARG A 26 -3.99 -40.23 -3.12
CA ARG A 26 -4.06 -40.21 -4.59
C ARG A 26 -5.48 -40.23 -5.19
N GLU A 27 -6.53 -40.15 -4.37
CA GLU A 27 -7.93 -40.15 -4.86
C GLU A 27 -8.78 -38.97 -4.37
N ARG A 28 -8.29 -37.75 -4.61
CA ARG A 28 -9.15 -36.58 -4.80
C ARG A 28 -8.79 -35.85 -6.10
N GLY A 29 -8.73 -36.62 -7.17
CA GLY A 29 -8.64 -36.13 -8.55
C GLY A 29 -9.99 -35.58 -9.05
N GLY A 30 -10.59 -34.65 -8.30
CA GLY A 30 -11.64 -33.80 -8.84
C GLY A 30 -10.96 -32.77 -9.72
N SER A 31 -11.14 -32.89 -11.04
CA SER A 31 -10.60 -31.98 -12.06
C SER A 31 -11.17 -30.57 -11.87
N ARG A 32 -10.62 -29.84 -10.89
CA ARG A 32 -10.73 -28.39 -10.81
C ARG A 32 -9.75 -27.88 -11.86
N CYS A 33 -10.26 -27.27 -12.93
CA CYS A 33 -9.46 -26.35 -13.74
C CYS A 33 -8.66 -25.50 -12.75
N ALA A 34 -7.34 -25.61 -12.75
CA ALA A 34 -6.50 -25.00 -11.72
C ALA A 34 -6.73 -23.50 -11.75
N LYS A 35 -7.61 -23.01 -10.86
CA LYS A 35 -7.98 -21.60 -10.81
C LYS A 35 -6.71 -20.85 -10.41
N VAL A 36 -6.34 -19.85 -11.20
CA VAL A 36 -5.19 -19.00 -10.90
C VAL A 36 -5.40 -18.41 -9.51
N ASP A 37 -4.39 -18.55 -8.65
CA ASP A 37 -4.44 -18.06 -7.28
C ASP A 37 -4.75 -16.55 -7.28
N PRO A 38 -5.84 -16.10 -6.64
CA PRO A 38 -6.21 -14.68 -6.64
C PRO A 38 -5.13 -13.78 -6.02
N ALA A 39 -4.32 -14.31 -5.10
CA ALA A 39 -3.18 -13.58 -4.54
C ALA A 39 -2.12 -13.25 -5.60
N ILE A 40 -1.93 -14.14 -6.58
CA ILE A 40 -0.99 -13.90 -7.69
C ILE A 40 -1.51 -12.78 -8.60
N VAL A 41 -2.80 -12.78 -8.91
CA VAL A 41 -3.41 -11.74 -9.77
C VAL A 41 -3.34 -10.36 -9.12
N LEU A 42 -3.67 -10.26 -7.84
CA LEU A 42 -3.58 -9.01 -7.09
C LEU A 42 -2.13 -8.51 -6.99
N PHE A 43 -1.18 -9.43 -6.79
CA PHE A 43 0.25 -9.08 -6.81
C PHE A 43 0.69 -8.50 -8.15
N GLN A 44 0.30 -9.10 -9.28
CA GLN A 44 0.62 -8.59 -10.62
C GLN A 44 0.04 -7.19 -10.85
N ASN A 45 -1.23 -6.99 -10.47
CA ASN A 45 -1.88 -5.68 -10.54
C ASN A 45 -1.17 -4.64 -9.68
N TRP A 46 -0.77 -5.03 -8.46
CA TRP A 46 0.01 -4.17 -7.57
C TRP A 46 1.36 -3.81 -8.20
N GLN A 47 2.12 -4.77 -8.73
CA GLN A 47 3.40 -4.51 -9.38
C GLN A 47 3.28 -3.54 -10.55
N ARG A 48 2.25 -3.71 -11.39
CA ARG A 48 1.95 -2.83 -12.51
C ARG A 48 1.64 -1.42 -12.03
N THR A 49 0.79 -1.29 -11.02
CA THR A 49 0.36 -0.01 -10.46
C THR A 49 1.48 0.71 -9.74
N GLN A 50 2.25 0.00 -8.91
CA GLN A 50 3.43 0.51 -8.21
C GLN A 50 4.47 1.05 -9.18
N ARG A 51 4.68 0.38 -10.32
CA ARG A 51 5.58 0.88 -11.37
C ARG A 51 5.10 2.19 -11.97
N VAL A 52 3.79 2.34 -12.19
CA VAL A 52 3.20 3.58 -12.71
C VAL A 52 3.31 4.70 -11.68
N ALA A 53 3.02 4.41 -10.41
CA ALA A 53 3.21 5.34 -9.30
C ALA A 53 4.65 5.87 -9.23
N LEU A 54 5.65 5.00 -9.32
CA LEU A 54 7.07 5.40 -9.37
C LEU A 54 7.42 6.30 -10.57
N VAL A 55 6.82 6.05 -11.74
CA VAL A 55 7.02 6.88 -12.93
C VAL A 55 6.40 8.27 -12.73
N LEU A 56 5.19 8.33 -12.19
CA LEU A 56 4.49 9.58 -11.91
C LEU A 56 5.16 10.38 -10.81
N CYS A 57 5.63 9.73 -9.75
CA CYS A 57 6.47 10.34 -8.71
C CYS A 57 7.70 11.04 -9.30
N ARG A 58 8.46 10.36 -10.17
CA ARG A 58 9.62 10.98 -10.82
C ARG A 58 9.22 12.16 -11.72
N LEU A 59 8.06 12.09 -12.35
CA LEU A 59 7.52 13.19 -13.14
C LEU A 59 7.15 14.38 -12.25
N GLN A 60 6.39 14.13 -11.17
CA GLN A 60 6.01 15.12 -10.16
C GLN A 60 7.26 15.81 -9.61
N GLN A 61 8.26 15.07 -9.12
CA GLN A 61 9.48 15.65 -8.54
C GLN A 61 10.27 16.50 -9.55
N ARG A 62 10.25 16.10 -10.83
CA ARG A 62 10.89 16.88 -11.89
C ARG A 62 10.14 18.19 -12.14
N LEU A 63 8.82 18.16 -12.14
CA LEU A 63 8.00 19.36 -12.31
C LEU A 63 8.09 20.26 -11.08
N GLU A 64 8.05 19.70 -9.87
CA GLU A 64 8.25 20.41 -8.60
C GLU A 64 9.54 21.23 -8.63
N ARG A 65 10.66 20.61 -9.01
CA ARG A 65 11.94 21.30 -9.18
C ARG A 65 11.87 22.43 -10.20
N ARG A 66 11.12 22.26 -11.30
CA ARG A 66 10.93 23.34 -12.29
C ARG A 66 10.15 24.50 -11.69
N VAL A 67 9.08 24.25 -10.96
CA VAL A 67 8.29 25.31 -10.32
C VAL A 67 9.12 26.04 -9.26
N ILE A 68 9.82 25.31 -8.37
CA ILE A 68 10.70 25.90 -7.34
C ILE A 68 11.77 26.79 -7.98
N ASN A 69 12.46 26.31 -9.01
CA ASN A 69 13.49 27.08 -9.71
C ASN A 69 12.92 28.32 -10.41
N ALA A 70 11.69 28.20 -10.94
CA ALA A 70 11.03 29.28 -11.66
C ALA A 70 10.41 30.33 -10.72
N VAL A 71 10.03 29.99 -9.48
CA VAL A 71 9.48 30.92 -8.50
C VAL A 71 10.56 31.65 -7.70
N GLY A 72 11.66 30.96 -7.37
CA GLY A 72 12.79 31.54 -6.63
C GLY A 72 12.43 31.88 -5.18
N LEU A 73 12.58 30.91 -4.27
CA LEU A 73 12.27 31.08 -2.85
C LEU A 73 13.33 31.99 -2.18
N GLY A 74 13.03 33.29 -2.05
CA GLY A 74 13.81 34.21 -1.21
C GLY A 74 13.55 34.00 0.29
N ARG A 75 14.46 34.45 1.16
CA ARG A 75 14.25 34.45 2.61
C ARG A 75 13.06 35.37 2.97
N GLN A 76 12.06 34.84 3.65
CA GLN A 76 10.93 35.60 4.20
C GLN A 76 11.22 36.08 5.62
N ASP A 77 10.82 37.32 5.92
CA ASP A 77 10.66 37.83 7.28
C ASP A 77 9.17 37.83 7.62
N ARG A 78 8.74 37.07 8.64
CA ARG A 78 7.31 36.80 8.88
C ARG A 78 6.54 38.00 9.44
N ASP A 79 7.24 39.00 9.96
CA ASP A 79 6.63 40.14 10.65
C ASP A 79 6.54 41.41 9.76
N ASP A 80 7.01 41.36 8.51
CA ASP A 80 6.90 42.46 7.55
C ASP A 80 5.57 42.37 6.76
N PRO A 81 4.68 43.38 6.78
CA PRO A 81 3.48 43.41 5.93
C PRO A 81 3.78 43.31 4.43
N ARG A 82 4.99 43.67 3.97
CA ARG A 82 5.43 43.40 2.58
C ARG A 82 5.56 41.91 2.30
N SER A 83 5.82 41.08 3.29
CA SER A 83 5.89 39.62 3.15
C SER A 83 4.54 38.99 2.84
N GLN A 84 3.43 39.57 3.33
CA GLN A 84 2.09 39.08 2.98
C GLN A 84 1.75 39.38 1.52
N ALA A 85 2.02 40.61 1.05
CA ALA A 85 1.83 40.96 -0.37
C ALA A 85 2.77 40.15 -1.29
N GLN A 86 4.02 39.94 -0.86
CA GLN A 86 4.98 39.12 -1.59
C GLN A 86 4.57 37.65 -1.65
N MET A 87 3.97 37.11 -0.58
CA MET A 87 3.41 35.76 -0.56
C MET A 87 2.25 35.62 -1.56
N VAL A 88 1.32 36.58 -1.62
CA VAL A 88 0.22 36.56 -2.62
C VAL A 88 0.77 36.60 -4.04
N LEU A 89 1.75 37.47 -4.32
CA LEU A 89 2.42 37.52 -5.63
C LEU A 89 3.15 36.21 -5.96
N GLN A 90 3.77 35.59 -4.96
CA GLN A 90 4.48 34.33 -5.11
C GLN A 90 3.53 33.16 -5.37
N THR A 91 2.36 33.12 -4.71
CA THR A 91 1.29 32.16 -4.98
C THR A 91 0.73 32.34 -6.39
N ALA A 92 0.39 33.57 -6.80
CA ALA A 92 -0.09 33.82 -8.16
C ALA A 92 0.95 33.41 -9.23
N ARG A 93 2.23 33.66 -8.98
CA ARG A 93 3.32 33.22 -9.86
C ARG A 93 3.45 31.70 -9.87
N TRP A 94 3.25 31.04 -8.72
CA TRP A 94 3.22 29.58 -8.62
C TRP A 94 2.08 29.01 -9.47
N ASP A 95 0.87 29.55 -9.37
CA ASP A 95 -0.31 29.09 -10.10
C ASP A 95 -0.14 29.22 -11.62
N VAL A 96 0.42 30.34 -12.09
CA VAL A 96 0.72 30.54 -13.53
C VAL A 96 1.74 29.50 -14.02
N ILE A 97 2.83 29.29 -13.28
CA ILE A 97 3.85 28.31 -13.67
C ILE A 97 3.27 26.89 -13.60
N ASP A 98 2.45 26.59 -12.59
CA ASP A 98 1.77 25.31 -12.44
C ASP A 98 0.86 25.02 -13.63
N GLU A 99 0.08 25.99 -14.10
CA GLU A 99 -0.75 25.86 -15.30
C GLU A 99 0.09 25.59 -16.56
N GLU A 100 1.25 26.22 -16.69
CA GLU A 100 2.16 26.00 -17.82
C GLU A 100 2.84 24.61 -17.80
N VAL A 101 3.24 24.14 -16.62
CA VAL A 101 4.05 22.90 -16.50
C VAL A 101 3.26 21.66 -16.10
N GLY A 102 2.04 21.84 -15.58
CA GLY A 102 1.14 20.77 -15.15
C GLY A 102 1.57 20.07 -13.86
N TYR A 103 2.14 20.80 -12.89
CA TYR A 103 2.66 20.20 -11.66
C TYR A 103 1.55 19.62 -10.79
N SER A 104 0.45 20.34 -10.56
CA SER A 104 -0.69 19.89 -9.75
C SER A 104 -1.33 18.63 -10.33
N VAL A 105 -1.48 18.56 -11.66
CA VAL A 105 -1.97 17.34 -12.33
C VAL A 105 -1.03 16.17 -12.13
N ALA A 106 0.29 16.39 -12.22
CA ALA A 106 1.26 15.33 -11.97
C ALA A 106 1.26 14.84 -10.51
N ARG A 107 1.10 15.76 -9.55
CA ARG A 107 0.95 15.44 -8.12
C ARG A 107 -0.30 14.62 -7.86
N GLU A 108 -1.44 15.03 -8.37
CA GLU A 108 -2.69 14.26 -8.20
C GLU A 108 -2.64 12.92 -8.94
N ALA A 109 -1.95 12.82 -10.08
CA ALA A 109 -1.77 11.56 -10.79
C ALA A 109 -0.90 10.58 -9.99
N GLU A 110 0.17 11.06 -9.36
CA GLU A 110 0.98 10.27 -8.43
C GLU A 110 0.13 9.79 -7.25
N VAL A 111 -0.59 10.70 -6.58
CA VAL A 111 -1.46 10.37 -5.44
C VAL A 111 -2.48 9.30 -5.81
N ALA A 112 -3.13 9.44 -6.97
CA ALA A 112 -4.10 8.46 -7.46
C ALA A 112 -3.46 7.09 -7.70
N ALA A 113 -2.27 7.04 -8.32
CA ALA A 113 -1.57 5.80 -8.58
C ALA A 113 -1.02 5.12 -7.30
N VAL A 114 -0.47 5.89 -6.38
CA VAL A 114 -0.03 5.40 -5.06
C VAL A 114 -1.21 4.85 -4.28
N THR A 115 -2.32 5.59 -4.25
CA THR A 115 -3.55 5.15 -3.59
C THR A 115 -4.09 3.86 -4.17
N ALA A 116 -4.05 3.71 -5.50
CA ALA A 116 -4.45 2.46 -6.16
C ALA A 116 -3.52 1.29 -5.81
N ALA A 117 -2.21 1.54 -5.71
CA ALA A 117 -1.25 0.52 -5.26
C ALA A 117 -1.51 0.11 -3.81
N LEU A 118 -1.74 1.06 -2.90
CA LEU A 118 -2.07 0.77 -1.49
C LEU A 118 -3.36 -0.06 -1.35
N LYS A 119 -4.41 0.31 -2.10
CA LYS A 119 -5.65 -0.48 -2.13
C LYS A 119 -5.42 -1.93 -2.58
N LEU A 120 -4.55 -2.15 -3.56
CA LEU A 120 -4.20 -3.49 -4.02
C LEU A 120 -3.36 -4.26 -2.99
N GLN A 121 -2.50 -3.56 -2.25
CA GLN A 121 -1.76 -4.14 -1.13
C GLN A 121 -2.72 -4.60 -0.02
N ASP A 122 -3.66 -3.76 0.40
CA ASP A 122 -4.65 -4.11 1.44
C ASP A 122 -5.51 -5.31 0.99
N GLN A 123 -6.01 -5.27 -0.25
CA GLN A 123 -6.78 -6.37 -0.83
C GLN A 123 -5.97 -7.68 -0.90
N LEU A 124 -4.68 -7.61 -1.23
CA LEU A 124 -3.83 -8.79 -1.27
C LEU A 124 -3.66 -9.40 0.13
N LEU A 125 -3.50 -8.57 1.15
CA LEU A 125 -3.35 -9.03 2.53
C LEU A 125 -4.60 -9.78 3.00
N ASP A 126 -5.79 -9.25 2.71
CA ASP A 126 -7.07 -9.88 3.07
C ASP A 126 -7.41 -11.14 2.25
N THR A 127 -6.89 -11.25 1.03
CA THR A 127 -7.20 -12.36 0.13
C THR A 127 -6.46 -13.64 0.53
N PRO A 128 -7.13 -14.75 0.89
CA PRO A 128 -6.43 -16.00 1.22
C PRO A 128 -5.62 -16.54 0.03
N ALA A 129 -4.33 -16.81 0.23
CA ALA A 129 -3.50 -17.44 -0.78
C ALA A 129 -3.94 -18.90 -0.98
N GLN A 130 -4.06 -19.33 -2.23
CA GLN A 130 -4.48 -20.69 -2.60
C GLN A 130 -3.31 -21.58 -3.03
N SER A 131 -2.10 -21.04 -3.01
CA SER A 131 -0.85 -21.70 -3.38
C SER A 131 0.33 -21.14 -2.59
N LEU A 132 1.43 -21.91 -2.50
CA LEU A 132 2.68 -21.42 -1.91
C LEU A 132 3.25 -20.22 -2.69
N VAL A 133 3.07 -20.18 -4.01
CA VAL A 133 3.47 -19.04 -4.85
C VAL A 133 2.67 -17.79 -4.47
N GLY A 134 1.38 -17.92 -4.14
CA GLY A 134 0.57 -16.83 -3.59
C GLY A 134 1.05 -16.34 -2.23
N ILE A 135 1.53 -17.23 -1.36
CA ILE A 135 2.17 -16.83 -0.09
C ILE A 135 3.46 -16.06 -0.37
N VAL A 136 4.29 -16.53 -1.30
CA VAL A 136 5.50 -15.81 -1.74
C VAL A 136 5.14 -14.43 -2.31
N ALA A 137 4.05 -14.31 -3.06
CA ALA A 137 3.57 -13.03 -3.59
C ALA A 137 3.21 -12.03 -2.48
N LYS A 138 2.55 -12.48 -1.40
CA LYS A 138 2.28 -11.65 -0.22
C LYS A 138 3.56 -11.15 0.43
N LEU A 139 4.49 -12.07 0.72
CA LEU A 139 5.77 -11.73 1.35
C LEU A 139 6.63 -10.80 0.47
N GLU A 140 6.56 -10.92 -0.85
CA GLU A 140 7.21 -10.01 -1.79
C GLU A 140 6.70 -8.58 -1.70
N ILE A 141 5.40 -8.35 -1.48
CA ILE A 141 4.89 -6.99 -1.24
C ILE A 141 5.52 -6.43 0.03
N ILE A 142 5.52 -7.18 1.13
CA ILE A 142 6.06 -6.69 2.41
C ILE A 142 7.56 -6.35 2.25
N ALA A 143 8.35 -7.22 1.64
CA ALA A 143 9.78 -7.00 1.41
C ALA A 143 10.11 -5.90 0.38
N ARG A 144 9.15 -5.47 -0.46
CA ARG A 144 9.33 -4.43 -1.48
C ARG A 144 8.75 -3.08 -1.11
N THR A 145 7.70 -3.07 -0.30
CA THR A 145 7.02 -1.84 0.13
C THR A 145 7.86 -1.09 1.15
N ASP A 146 8.76 -1.80 1.86
CA ASP A 146 9.46 -1.23 3.00
C ASP A 146 10.99 -1.26 2.93
N ARG A 147 11.54 -0.93 1.75
CA ARG A 147 12.97 -0.61 1.62
C ARG A 147 13.28 0.88 1.85
N GLU A 148 12.29 1.64 2.31
CA GLU A 148 12.35 3.10 2.48
C GLU A 148 12.20 3.55 3.94
N ILE A 149 11.82 2.67 4.89
CA ILE A 149 11.85 2.99 6.34
C ILE A 149 13.22 2.64 6.93
N GLY A 150 13.98 3.69 7.28
CA GLY A 150 14.97 3.65 8.36
C GLY A 150 16.10 2.62 8.24
N ASP A 151 16.81 2.41 9.36
CA ASP A 151 17.95 1.50 9.43
C ASP A 151 17.55 0.10 8.95
N PRO A 152 18.24 -0.51 7.96
CA PRO A 152 17.95 -1.88 7.50
C PRO A 152 18.02 -2.97 8.60
N THR A 153 18.44 -2.63 9.82
CA THR A 153 18.39 -3.48 11.02
C THR A 153 17.13 -3.33 11.88
N ASP A 154 16.28 -2.32 11.65
CA ASP A 154 15.23 -1.89 12.60
C ASP A 154 13.93 -2.76 12.60
N PHE A 155 13.82 -3.76 11.73
CA PHE A 155 12.67 -4.68 11.66
C PHE A 155 13.13 -6.04 11.09
N PRO A 156 12.45 -7.19 11.31
CA PRO A 156 12.91 -8.53 10.86
C PRO A 156 13.02 -8.74 9.33
N TRP A 157 13.24 -7.69 8.53
CA TRP A 157 13.53 -7.75 7.10
C TRP A 157 14.59 -8.79 6.74
N PRO A 158 15.73 -8.91 7.44
CA PRO A 158 16.71 -9.94 7.11
C PRO A 158 16.14 -11.36 7.23
N HIS A 159 15.26 -11.60 8.20
CA HIS A 159 14.61 -12.90 8.41
C HIS A 159 13.54 -13.16 7.35
N ILE A 160 12.71 -12.16 7.04
CA ILE A 160 11.69 -12.24 5.98
C ILE A 160 12.37 -12.48 4.63
N GLU A 161 13.45 -11.77 4.31
CA GLU A 161 14.22 -11.96 3.09
C GLU A 161 14.87 -13.35 3.02
N SER A 162 15.36 -13.88 4.14
CA SER A 162 15.90 -15.24 4.20
C SER A 162 14.83 -16.28 3.90
N VAL A 163 13.68 -16.23 4.59
CA VAL A 163 12.57 -17.16 4.37
C VAL A 163 12.06 -17.04 2.93
N LEU A 164 11.92 -15.82 2.42
CA LEU A 164 11.47 -15.58 1.06
C LEU A 164 12.43 -16.17 0.02
N ARG A 165 13.74 -16.05 0.24
CA ARG A 165 14.78 -16.62 -0.62
C ARG A 165 14.67 -18.14 -0.67
N ASP A 166 14.46 -18.78 0.48
CA ASP A 166 14.36 -20.25 0.55
C ASP A 166 13.04 -20.74 -0.04
N LEU A 167 11.91 -20.10 0.26
CA LEU A 167 10.62 -20.44 -0.36
C LEU A 167 10.70 -20.37 -1.89
N LYS A 168 11.31 -19.32 -2.44
CA LYS A 168 11.49 -19.17 -3.90
C LYS A 168 12.32 -20.28 -4.53
N LYS A 169 13.28 -20.89 -3.81
CA LYS A 169 14.02 -22.05 -4.32
C LYS A 169 13.13 -23.27 -4.47
N PHE A 170 12.16 -23.45 -3.58
CA PHE A 170 11.28 -24.62 -3.57
C PHE A 170 10.07 -24.48 -4.50
N VAL A 171 9.48 -23.28 -4.58
CA VAL A 171 8.19 -23.08 -5.27
C VAL A 171 8.28 -22.17 -6.50
N GLY A 172 9.46 -21.59 -6.75
CA GLY A 172 9.67 -20.62 -7.81
C GLY A 172 9.34 -19.18 -7.39
N ASN A 173 9.52 -18.26 -8.34
CA ASN A 173 9.16 -16.85 -8.14
C ASN A 173 7.69 -16.63 -8.54
N PRO A 174 6.99 -15.70 -7.86
CA PRO A 174 5.71 -15.25 -8.37
C PRO A 174 5.92 -14.58 -9.73
N PRO A 175 4.91 -14.63 -10.62
CA PRO A 175 4.96 -13.92 -11.90
C PRO A 175 5.39 -12.48 -11.67
N ASN A 176 6.42 -12.06 -12.38
CA ASN A 176 6.88 -10.68 -12.33
C ASN A 176 6.28 -9.96 -13.53
N ASP A 177 5.14 -9.32 -13.31
CA ASP A 177 4.55 -8.47 -14.34
C ASP A 177 5.46 -7.25 -14.51
N ARG A 178 6.36 -7.36 -15.49
CA ARG A 178 7.10 -6.22 -16.01
C ARG A 178 6.33 -5.72 -17.23
N PRO A 179 5.32 -4.85 -17.05
CA PRO A 179 4.63 -4.26 -18.19
C PRO A 179 5.68 -3.56 -19.07
N ASP A 180 5.48 -3.66 -20.38
CA ASP A 180 6.29 -2.95 -21.34
C ASP A 180 6.12 -1.43 -21.18
N ARG A 181 6.98 -0.67 -21.85
CA ARG A 181 6.94 0.80 -21.78
C ARG A 181 5.63 1.39 -22.31
N SER A 182 4.98 0.73 -23.26
CA SER A 182 3.71 1.18 -23.84
C SER A 182 2.57 1.06 -22.83
N ALA A 183 2.47 -0.09 -22.16
CA ALA A 183 1.49 -0.34 -21.11
C ALA A 183 1.67 0.63 -19.93
N VAL A 184 2.90 0.86 -19.48
CA VAL A 184 3.18 1.83 -18.40
C VAL A 184 2.76 3.25 -18.81
N ARG A 185 3.02 3.66 -20.07
CA ARG A 185 2.59 4.97 -20.57
C ARG A 185 1.07 5.09 -20.66
N ALA A 186 0.40 4.05 -21.15
CA ALA A 186 -1.05 4.03 -21.22
C ALA A 186 -1.69 4.11 -19.83
N ASP A 187 -1.13 3.42 -18.85
CA ASP A 187 -1.60 3.48 -17.47
C ASP A 187 -1.34 4.86 -16.84
N ALA A 188 -0.14 5.41 -17.02
CA ALA A 188 0.19 6.76 -16.57
C ALA A 188 -0.75 7.81 -17.20
N ALA A 189 -1.09 7.67 -18.49
CA ALA A 189 -2.05 8.55 -19.16
C ALA A 189 -3.46 8.45 -18.56
N ARG A 190 -3.89 7.27 -18.10
CA ARG A 190 -5.18 7.14 -17.40
C ARG A 190 -5.19 7.86 -16.06
N TYR A 191 -4.14 7.70 -15.26
CA TYR A 191 -4.02 8.44 -14.00
C TYR A 191 -3.91 9.95 -14.23
N TRP A 192 -3.20 10.37 -15.28
CA TRP A 192 -3.13 11.76 -15.70
C TRP A 192 -4.52 12.33 -16.02
N ALA A 193 -5.35 11.61 -16.78
CA ALA A 193 -6.69 12.05 -17.12
C ALA A 193 -7.57 12.22 -15.86
N ILE A 194 -7.57 11.21 -14.97
CA ILE A 194 -8.28 11.27 -13.69
C ILE A 194 -7.83 12.48 -12.86
N ALA A 195 -6.51 12.70 -12.77
CA ALA A 195 -5.94 13.81 -12.03
C ALA A 195 -6.29 15.18 -12.63
N ALA A 196 -6.28 15.30 -13.95
CA ALA A 196 -6.65 16.54 -14.64
C ALA A 196 -8.11 16.92 -14.35
N ASP A 197 -9.01 15.94 -14.34
CA ASP A 197 -10.41 16.16 -13.97
C ASP A 197 -10.54 16.59 -12.50
N LEU A 198 -9.81 15.94 -11.58
CA LEU A 198 -9.82 16.29 -10.16
C LEU A 198 -9.30 17.72 -9.91
N VAL A 199 -8.15 18.09 -10.48
CA VAL A 199 -7.59 19.43 -10.34
C VAL A 199 -8.52 20.49 -10.93
N ARG A 200 -9.18 20.19 -12.06
CA ARG A 200 -10.18 21.09 -12.65
C ARG A 200 -11.38 21.28 -11.73
N LEU A 201 -11.86 20.22 -11.09
CA LEU A 201 -12.97 20.28 -10.14
C LEU A 201 -12.57 21.07 -8.88
N GLU A 202 -11.37 20.85 -8.35
CA GLU A 202 -10.86 21.58 -7.19
C GLU A 202 -10.79 23.08 -7.47
N LYS A 203 -10.22 23.48 -8.62
CA LYS A 203 -10.20 24.89 -9.06
C LYS A 203 -11.62 25.48 -9.14
N ALA A 204 -12.55 24.76 -9.76
CA ALA A 204 -13.93 25.22 -9.86
C ALA A 204 -14.59 25.40 -8.48
N VAL A 205 -14.30 24.51 -7.51
CA VAL A 205 -14.80 24.64 -6.13
C VAL A 205 -14.20 25.85 -5.43
N THR A 206 -12.90 26.13 -5.61
CA THR A 206 -12.25 27.31 -5.00
C THR A 206 -12.71 28.65 -5.59
N GLU A 207 -13.22 28.66 -6.83
CA GLU A 207 -13.75 29.85 -7.50
C GLU A 207 -15.23 30.13 -7.17
N LEU A 208 -15.95 29.18 -6.56
CA LEU A 208 -17.32 29.41 -6.12
C LEU A 208 -17.33 30.43 -4.97
N PRO A 209 -18.25 31.42 -5.00
CA PRO A 209 -18.47 32.25 -3.82
C PRO A 209 -18.86 31.32 -2.67
N VAL A 210 -18.22 31.48 -1.50
CA VAL A 210 -18.51 30.72 -0.28
C VAL A 210 -19.96 30.98 0.13
N ILE A 211 -20.89 30.21 -0.44
CA ILE A 211 -22.32 30.18 -0.12
C ILE A 211 -22.69 28.71 0.10
N VAL A 212 -21.99 28.03 0.99
CA VAL A 212 -22.49 26.80 1.62
C VAL A 212 -21.79 26.63 2.95
N ASP A 213 -22.52 26.95 4.02
CA ASP A 213 -22.14 26.60 5.39
C ASP A 213 -22.35 25.09 5.57
N PHE A 214 -21.31 24.30 5.29
CA PHE A 214 -21.30 22.83 5.43
C PHE A 214 -21.39 22.35 6.89
N ARG A 215 -21.60 23.24 7.85
CA ARG A 215 -21.52 22.97 9.29
C ARG A 215 -22.82 22.42 9.89
N GLU A 216 -23.94 22.43 9.17
CA GLU A 216 -25.23 21.94 9.68
C GLU A 216 -25.57 20.48 9.32
N GLU A 217 -24.98 19.88 8.27
CA GLU A 217 -25.34 18.49 7.89
C GLU A 217 -24.56 17.40 8.66
N LEU A 218 -23.33 17.70 9.13
CA LEU A 218 -22.51 16.70 9.84
C LEU A 218 -22.89 16.52 11.32
N THR A 219 -23.71 17.40 11.89
CA THR A 219 -24.14 17.33 13.30
C THR A 219 -25.40 16.48 13.52
N LEU A 220 -26.14 16.13 12.47
CA LEU A 220 -27.39 15.37 12.58
C LEU A 220 -27.25 13.86 12.34
N GLY A 221 -26.05 13.35 12.01
CA GLY A 221 -25.84 11.94 11.65
C GLY A 221 -25.11 11.05 12.66
N TRP A 222 -24.48 11.62 13.71
CA TRP A 222 -23.58 10.87 14.60
C TRP A 222 -23.79 11.19 16.08
N SER A 223 -25.03 11.11 16.56
CA SER A 223 -25.31 11.17 18.00
C SER A 223 -26.39 10.17 18.42
N GLU A 224 -26.10 8.88 18.23
CA GLU A 224 -26.57 7.87 19.18
C GLU A 224 -25.36 7.11 19.76
N PRO A 225 -25.07 7.25 21.07
CA PRO A 225 -24.04 6.45 21.71
C PRO A 225 -24.51 5.01 21.89
N PHE A 226 -23.69 4.08 21.40
CA PHE A 226 -23.74 2.64 21.68
C PHE A 226 -24.04 2.39 23.16
N ARG A 227 -25.27 1.96 23.46
CA ARG A 227 -25.69 1.48 24.78
C ARG A 227 -25.32 0.00 24.88
N LEU A 228 -24.15 -0.31 25.43
CA LEU A 228 -23.84 -1.67 25.86
C LEU A 228 -24.61 -1.95 27.15
N ASP A 229 -25.57 -2.86 27.04
CA ASP A 229 -26.40 -3.36 28.13
C ASP A 229 -25.51 -4.06 29.16
N ARG A 230 -25.30 -3.42 30.31
CA ARG A 230 -24.57 -4.00 31.46
C ARG A 230 -25.59 -4.73 32.33
N ARG A 231 -26.00 -5.93 31.90
CA ARG A 231 -26.61 -6.94 32.77
C ARG A 231 -26.08 -8.30 32.38
N GLU A 232 -25.05 -8.75 33.10
CA GLU A 232 -24.75 -10.14 33.45
C GLU A 232 -23.33 -10.22 34.05
N GLN A 233 -23.13 -9.60 35.21
CA GLN A 233 -22.23 -10.11 36.26
C GLN A 233 -22.84 -9.67 37.60
N GLU A 234 -22.93 -10.61 38.55
CA GLU A 234 -23.55 -10.54 39.89
C GLU A 234 -25.02 -10.98 40.00
N ASN A 235 -25.27 -12.29 39.89
CA ASN A 235 -25.61 -13.15 41.05
C ASN A 235 -25.53 -14.63 40.67
#